data_AF-A0A2T0V4C2-F1
#
_entry.id   AF-A0A2T0V4C2-F1
#
_cell.length_a   1.000
_cell.length_b   1.000
_cell.length_c   1.000
_cell.angle_alpha   90.00
_cell.angle_beta   90.00
_cell.angle_gamma   90.00
#
_symmetry.space_group_name_H-M   'P 1'
#
loop_
_entity.id
_entity.type
_entity.pdbx_description
1 polymer ?
#
loop_
_entity_poly.entity_id
_entity_poly.type
_entity_poly.pdbx_seq_one_letter_code
_entity_poly.pdbx_strand_id
1 'polypeptide(L)'
;MSTPTSPTSSPTLDISAAVMRWCEFYTRELPSNVATERQDELASDLYEQTVWAQDAGVATQQVRRSILARAVRGVPADLSWRHAQRRNISLASRTAIRARQANSAVVVASVSAASLIVLWGLYVLTRVMTTAARGGFSPWSNTTVTLGVATALAALGLVLMARKKTRALGTLWLIVPTAILIPTGLSLLYPISATVGVLFNQPEWAPATHLLTGGLSLFLVAASIWNWPSRPTSESAPGITKMDSL
;
A
#
# COMPACT_ATOMS: atom_id res chain seq x y z
N MET A 1 24.15 62.92 34.57
CA MET A 1 24.68 61.77 33.80
C MET A 1 23.96 60.55 34.33
N SER A 2 22.82 60.21 33.72
CA SER A 2 21.88 59.22 34.24
C SER A 2 22.15 57.88 33.57
N THR A 3 22.51 56.87 34.35
CA THR A 3 22.71 55.48 33.94
C THR A 3 21.39 54.87 33.41
N PRO A 4 21.40 54.17 32.27
CA PRO A 4 20.23 53.46 31.79
C PRO A 4 20.03 52.20 32.64
N THR A 5 18.89 52.13 33.34
CA THR A 5 18.40 50.92 34.00
C THR A 5 18.16 49.84 32.94
N SER A 6 18.90 48.74 33.04
CA SER A 6 18.68 47.56 32.20
C SER A 6 17.25 47.02 32.37
N PRO A 7 16.58 46.57 31.30
CA PRO A 7 15.24 46.00 31.39
C PRO A 7 15.29 44.72 32.20
N THR A 8 14.74 44.76 33.43
CA THR A 8 14.43 43.58 34.22
C THR A 8 13.51 42.67 33.41
N SER A 9 14.04 41.52 32.95
CA SER A 9 13.25 40.45 32.33
C SER A 9 12.08 40.12 33.24
N SER A 10 10.85 40.33 32.75
CA SER A 10 9.66 40.21 33.60
C SER A 10 9.50 38.77 34.09
N PRO A 11 9.16 38.55 35.36
CA PRO A 11 9.10 37.22 35.96
C PRO A 11 8.10 36.26 35.27
N THR A 12 7.14 36.76 34.49
CA THR A 12 6.23 35.98 33.65
C THR A 12 6.94 35.30 32.48
N LEU A 13 7.94 35.93 31.87
CA LEU A 13 8.70 35.35 30.75
C LEU A 13 9.45 34.07 31.15
N ASP A 14 9.89 33.99 32.40
CA ASP A 14 10.64 32.84 32.93
C ASP A 14 9.79 31.57 33.03
N ILE A 15 8.50 31.70 33.39
CA ILE A 15 7.58 30.56 33.45
C ILE A 15 7.13 30.13 32.06
N SER A 16 6.85 31.06 31.16
CA SER A 16 6.55 30.74 29.75
C SER A 16 7.69 29.95 29.11
N ALA A 17 8.94 30.35 29.37
CA ALA A 17 10.13 29.62 28.92
C ALA A 17 10.25 28.22 29.54
N ALA A 18 9.82 28.02 30.80
CA ALA A 18 9.78 26.70 31.42
C ALA A 18 8.71 25.79 30.78
N VAL A 19 7.54 26.33 30.45
CA VAL A 19 6.46 25.60 29.77
C VAL A 19 6.86 25.22 28.35
N MET A 20 7.51 26.12 27.61
CA MET A 20 8.04 25.81 26.27
C MET A 20 9.13 24.73 26.33
N ARG A 21 10.05 24.80 27.30
CA ARG A 21 11.05 23.74 27.51
C ARG A 21 10.42 22.39 27.85
N TRP A 22 9.34 22.37 28.63
CA TRP A 22 8.57 21.15 28.87
C TRP A 22 7.95 20.63 27.56
N CYS A 23 7.37 21.51 26.74
CA CYS A 23 6.81 21.16 25.43
C CYS A 23 7.85 20.52 24.50
N GLU A 24 9.00 21.15 24.35
CA GLU A 24 10.14 20.62 23.58
C GLU A 24 10.56 19.24 24.12
N PHE A 25 10.65 19.09 25.44
CA PHE A 25 11.03 17.83 26.06
C PHE A 25 10.02 16.71 25.77
N TYR A 26 8.72 16.96 25.95
CA TYR A 26 7.74 15.90 25.77
C TYR A 26 7.46 15.60 24.28
N THR A 27 7.76 16.53 23.38
CA THR A 27 7.59 16.36 21.92
C THR A 27 8.83 15.86 21.17
N ARG A 28 10.02 15.79 21.81
CA ARG A 28 11.33 15.48 21.17
C ARG A 28 11.40 14.24 20.27
N GLU A 29 10.55 13.25 20.50
CA GLU A 29 10.54 11.98 19.78
C GLU A 29 9.29 11.81 18.89
N LEU A 30 8.58 12.91 18.62
CA LEU A 30 7.48 12.97 17.68
C LEU A 30 7.94 13.54 16.33
N PRO A 31 7.18 13.32 15.24
CA PRO A 31 7.44 13.94 13.95
C PRO A 31 7.52 15.48 14.10
N SER A 32 8.45 16.10 13.36
CA SER A 32 8.74 17.53 13.48
C SER A 32 7.51 18.40 13.24
N ASN A 33 6.65 18.04 12.29
CA ASN A 33 5.42 18.77 12.00
C ASN A 33 4.45 18.79 13.20
N VAL A 34 4.26 17.64 13.86
CA VAL A 34 3.38 17.51 15.03
C VAL A 34 3.97 18.24 16.25
N ALA A 35 5.29 18.19 16.40
CA ALA A 35 5.98 18.90 17.47
C ALA A 35 5.88 20.42 17.27
N THR A 36 6.13 20.93 16.07
CA THR A 36 6.03 22.36 15.75
C THR A 36 4.62 22.89 15.90
N GLU A 37 3.61 22.18 15.36
CA GLU A 37 2.20 22.57 15.51
C GLU A 37 1.80 22.71 16.98
N ARG A 38 2.22 21.75 17.82
CA ARG A 38 1.91 21.79 19.26
C ARG A 38 2.67 22.89 20.00
N GLN A 39 3.89 23.22 19.57
CA GLN A 39 4.68 24.32 20.11
C GLN A 39 4.07 25.67 19.74
N ASP A 40 3.59 25.83 18.51
CA ASP A 40 2.96 27.06 18.02
C ASP A 40 1.63 27.33 18.73
N GLU A 41 0.80 26.30 18.91
CA GLU A 41 -0.45 26.39 19.68
C GLU A 41 -0.18 26.86 21.12
N LEU A 42 0.80 26.24 21.79
CA LEU A 42 1.16 26.58 23.16
C LEU A 42 1.78 27.98 23.29
N ALA A 43 2.55 28.41 22.28
CA ALA A 43 3.10 29.76 22.22
C ALA A 43 1.99 30.81 22.06
N SER A 44 0.98 30.53 21.22
CA SER A 44 -0.20 31.39 21.06
C SER A 44 -0.99 31.51 22.36
N ASP A 45 -1.30 30.39 23.01
CA ASP A 45 -2.02 30.35 24.29
C ASP A 45 -1.31 31.17 25.39
N LEU A 46 0.02 31.06 25.46
CA LEU A 46 0.83 31.81 26.41
C LEU A 46 0.83 33.31 26.08
N TYR A 47 0.93 33.68 24.81
CA TYR A 47 0.86 35.06 24.37
C TYR A 47 -0.49 35.68 24.74
N GLU A 48 -1.60 35.03 24.38
CA GLU A 48 -2.96 35.48 24.69
C GLU A 48 -3.18 35.67 26.19
N GLN A 49 -2.71 34.74 27.03
CA GLN A 49 -2.80 34.88 28.49
C GLN A 49 -1.99 36.06 29.02
N THR A 50 -0.83 36.34 28.44
CA THR A 50 -0.01 37.48 28.87
C THR A 50 -0.62 38.82 28.45
N VAL A 51 -1.17 38.93 27.25
CA VAL A 51 -1.85 40.14 26.75
C VAL A 51 -3.11 40.41 27.58
N TRP A 52 -3.96 39.40 27.75
CA TRP A 52 -5.18 39.54 28.55
C TRP A 52 -4.89 40.00 30.00
N ALA A 53 -3.84 39.46 30.62
CA ALA A 53 -3.48 39.84 31.97
C ALA A 53 -2.95 41.27 32.09
N GLN A 54 -2.27 41.78 31.05
CA GLN A 54 -1.83 43.17 30.97
C GLN A 54 -3.04 44.11 30.84
N ASP A 55 -3.97 43.78 29.93
CA ASP A 55 -5.18 44.59 29.69
C ASP A 55 -6.11 44.63 30.91
N ALA A 56 -6.21 43.51 31.64
CA ALA A 56 -7.04 43.40 32.84
C ALA A 56 -6.35 43.93 34.13
N GLY A 57 -5.10 44.41 34.04
CA GLY A 57 -4.36 44.92 35.21
C GLY A 57 -4.07 43.86 36.28
N VAL A 58 -4.01 42.58 35.90
CA VAL A 58 -3.83 41.46 36.84
C VAL A 58 -2.38 41.44 37.34
N ALA A 59 -2.20 41.23 38.64
CA ALA A 59 -0.87 41.14 39.23
C ALA A 59 -0.03 40.00 38.60
N THR A 60 1.20 40.29 38.19
CA THR A 60 2.11 39.36 37.51
C THR A 60 2.28 38.02 38.26
N GLN A 61 2.29 38.07 39.59
CA GLN A 61 2.42 36.88 40.44
C GLN A 61 1.20 35.95 40.36
N GLN A 62 0.01 36.50 40.15
CA GLN A 62 -1.23 35.72 39.99
C GLN A 62 -1.24 34.99 38.65
N VAL A 63 -0.77 35.64 37.57
CA VAL A 63 -0.59 35.04 36.24
C VAL A 63 0.43 33.91 36.28
N ARG A 64 1.56 34.11 36.98
CA ARG A 64 2.58 33.06 37.16
C ARG A 64 2.01 31.80 37.83
N ARG A 65 1.26 31.98 38.92
CA ARG A 65 0.64 30.87 39.64
C ARG A 65 -0.41 30.15 38.80
N SER A 66 -1.20 30.89 38.01
CA SER A 66 -2.22 30.27 37.14
C SER A 66 -1.60 29.46 36.01
N ILE A 67 -0.56 29.97 35.34
CA ILE A 67 0.19 29.24 34.30
C ILE A 67 0.83 27.99 34.89
N LEU A 68 1.54 28.11 36.01
CA LEU A 68 2.21 26.97 36.66
C LEU A 68 1.19 25.90 37.10
N ALA A 69 0.09 26.31 37.73
CA ALA A 69 -0.93 25.37 38.19
C ALA A 69 -1.63 24.65 37.03
N ARG A 70 -1.77 25.29 35.86
CA ARG A 70 -2.29 24.66 34.65
C ARG A 70 -1.27 23.69 34.06
N ALA A 71 -0.01 24.10 33.92
CA ALA A 71 1.06 23.26 33.39
C ALA A 71 1.22 21.96 34.20
N VAL A 72 1.30 22.07 35.54
CA VAL A 72 1.44 20.88 36.41
C VAL A 72 0.25 19.93 36.30
N ARG A 73 -0.98 20.46 36.21
CA ARG A 73 -2.18 19.63 36.01
C ARG A 73 -2.27 19.02 34.60
N GLY A 74 -1.62 19.65 33.61
CA GLY A 74 -1.57 19.19 32.23
C GLY A 74 -0.58 18.05 31.96
N VAL A 75 0.46 17.90 32.81
CA VAL A 75 1.54 16.89 32.61
C VAL A 75 1.02 15.47 32.30
N PRO A 76 0.05 14.89 33.05
CA PRO A 76 -0.45 13.56 32.75
C PRO A 76 -1.15 13.48 31.38
N ALA A 77 -1.88 14.54 31.01
CA ALA A 77 -2.57 14.62 29.73
C ALA A 77 -1.54 14.69 28.58
N ASP A 78 -0.51 15.53 28.71
CA ASP A 78 0.58 15.66 27.72
C ASP A 78 1.29 14.32 27.48
N LEU A 79 1.59 13.58 28.56
CA LEU A 79 2.23 12.27 28.48
C LEU A 79 1.30 11.21 27.87
N SER A 80 0.01 11.24 28.21
CA SER A 80 -1.00 10.33 27.62
C SER A 80 -1.15 10.57 26.11
N TRP A 81 -1.13 11.83 25.68
CA TRP A 81 -1.18 12.25 24.29
C TRP A 81 0.07 11.80 23.53
N ARG A 82 1.27 12.02 24.10
CA ARG A 82 2.53 11.52 23.52
C ARG A 82 2.48 10.01 23.32
N HIS A 83 1.97 9.28 24.30
CA HIS A 83 1.86 7.83 24.22
C HIS A 83 0.90 7.40 23.10
N ALA A 84 -0.27 8.04 23.00
CA ALA A 84 -1.23 7.80 21.92
C ALA A 84 -0.61 8.08 20.54
N GLN A 85 0.13 9.17 20.40
CA GLN A 85 0.71 9.55 19.11
C GLN A 85 1.82 8.61 18.64
N ARG A 86 2.67 8.14 19.56
CA ARG A 86 3.64 7.08 19.27
C ARG A 86 2.98 5.77 18.85
N ARG A 87 1.90 5.40 19.55
CA ARG A 87 1.15 4.18 19.23
C ARG A 87 0.59 4.28 17.81
N ASN A 88 0.00 5.42 17.43
CA ASN A 88 -0.51 5.65 16.08
C ASN A 88 0.59 5.51 15.01
N ILE A 89 1.76 6.11 15.23
CA ILE A 89 2.91 6.01 14.31
C ILE A 89 3.39 4.55 14.18
N SER A 90 3.45 3.82 15.29
CA SER A 90 3.87 2.40 15.30
C SER A 90 2.87 1.48 14.58
N LEU A 91 1.57 1.80 14.65
CA LEU A 91 0.54 1.04 13.96
C LEU A 91 0.55 1.35 12.46
N ALA A 92 0.70 2.62 12.08
CA ALA A 92 0.81 3.04 10.69
C ALA A 92 2.04 2.42 9.99
N SER A 93 3.18 2.30 10.68
CA SER A 93 4.37 1.67 10.11
C SER A 93 4.19 0.15 9.93
N ARG A 94 3.55 -0.54 10.88
CA ARG A 94 3.25 -1.97 10.78
C ARG A 94 2.25 -2.28 9.66
N THR A 95 1.20 -1.49 9.51
CA THR A 95 0.24 -1.66 8.41
C THR A 95 0.88 -1.40 7.05
N ALA A 96 1.72 -0.37 6.93
CA ALA A 96 2.47 -0.10 5.70
C ALA A 96 3.42 -1.24 5.32
N ILE A 97 4.14 -1.82 6.28
CA ILE A 97 5.02 -2.98 6.05
C ILE A 97 4.20 -4.21 5.60
N ARG A 98 3.10 -4.52 6.31
CA ARG A 98 2.21 -5.64 5.94
C ARG A 98 1.60 -5.45 4.55
N ALA A 99 1.17 -4.24 4.20
CA ALA A 99 0.64 -3.94 2.88
C ALA A 99 1.70 -4.17 1.79
N ARG A 100 2.95 -3.76 2.03
CA ARG A 100 4.06 -3.98 1.10
C ARG A 100 4.40 -5.47 0.96
N GLN A 101 4.36 -6.24 2.04
CA GLN A 101 4.56 -7.69 2.02
C GLN A 101 3.44 -8.40 1.26
N ALA A 102 2.18 -8.09 1.55
CA ALA A 102 1.02 -8.64 0.85
C ALA A 102 1.08 -8.34 -0.65
N ASN A 103 1.41 -7.11 -1.03
CA ASN A 103 1.58 -6.74 -2.43
C ASN A 103 2.70 -7.53 -3.11
N SER A 104 3.83 -7.73 -2.43
CA SER A 104 4.94 -8.54 -2.95
C SER A 104 4.52 -10.01 -3.13
N ALA A 105 3.79 -10.58 -2.16
CA ALA A 105 3.30 -11.95 -2.22
C ALA A 105 2.31 -12.16 -3.38
N VAL A 106 1.35 -11.24 -3.58
CA VAL A 106 0.40 -11.31 -4.70
C VAL A 106 1.12 -11.22 -6.04
N VAL A 107 2.09 -10.32 -6.18
CA VAL A 107 2.90 -10.20 -7.41
C VAL A 107 3.68 -11.49 -7.69
N VAL A 108 4.36 -12.04 -6.69
CA VAL A 108 5.12 -13.29 -6.84
C VAL A 108 4.18 -14.44 -7.21
N ALA A 109 3.07 -14.61 -6.50
CA ALA A 109 2.09 -15.66 -6.78
C ALA A 109 1.51 -15.55 -8.20
N SER A 110 1.21 -14.33 -8.66
CA SER A 110 0.68 -14.08 -10.00
C SER A 110 1.71 -14.39 -11.09
N VAL A 111 2.97 -13.98 -10.90
CA VAL A 111 4.06 -14.28 -11.84
C VAL A 111 4.36 -15.77 -11.88
N SER A 112 4.35 -16.45 -10.74
CA SER A 112 4.51 -17.90 -10.66
C SER A 112 3.38 -18.63 -11.39
N ALA A 113 2.12 -18.24 -11.16
CA ALA A 113 0.97 -18.80 -11.86
C ALA A 113 1.08 -18.61 -13.39
N ALA A 114 1.38 -17.40 -13.84
CA ALA A 114 1.60 -17.08 -15.25
C ALA A 114 2.72 -17.93 -15.87
N SER A 115 3.84 -18.08 -15.16
CA SER A 115 4.97 -18.89 -15.61
C SER A 115 4.60 -20.36 -15.72
N LEU A 116 3.86 -20.91 -14.75
CA LEU A 116 3.37 -22.29 -14.80
C LEU A 116 2.43 -22.54 -15.98
N ILE A 117 1.54 -21.60 -16.30
CA ILE A 117 0.64 -21.69 -17.46
C ILE A 117 1.45 -21.74 -18.77
N VAL A 118 2.46 -20.87 -18.91
CA VAL A 118 3.33 -20.86 -20.10
C VAL A 118 4.13 -22.16 -20.21
N LEU A 119 4.74 -22.61 -19.11
CA LEU A 119 5.50 -23.86 -19.05
C LEU A 119 4.63 -25.06 -19.40
N TRP A 120 3.39 -25.10 -18.92
CA TRP A 120 2.41 -26.12 -19.28
C TRP A 120 2.14 -26.15 -20.79
N GLY A 121 1.85 -25.01 -21.39
CA GLY A 121 1.63 -24.90 -22.84
C GLY A 121 2.83 -25.38 -23.66
N LEU A 122 4.04 -24.93 -23.29
CA LEU A 122 5.29 -25.36 -23.94
C LEU A 122 5.56 -26.86 -23.78
N TYR A 123 5.28 -27.43 -22.60
CA TYR A 123 5.42 -28.86 -22.35
C TYR A 123 4.50 -29.67 -23.28
N VAL A 124 3.21 -29.30 -23.36
CA VAL A 124 2.26 -30.01 -24.22
C VAL A 124 2.66 -29.87 -25.69
N LEU A 125 3.04 -28.68 -26.15
CA LEU A 125 3.52 -28.47 -27.52
C LEU A 125 4.73 -29.36 -27.84
N THR A 126 5.70 -29.44 -26.92
CA THR A 126 6.88 -30.31 -27.09
C THR A 126 6.48 -31.78 -27.18
N ARG A 127 5.53 -32.23 -26.34
CA ARG A 127 5.00 -33.61 -26.39
C ARG A 127 4.25 -33.91 -27.70
N VAL A 128 3.45 -32.98 -28.20
CA VAL A 128 2.74 -33.12 -29.47
C VAL A 128 3.72 -33.17 -30.64
N MET A 129 4.71 -32.26 -30.69
CA MET A 129 5.70 -32.22 -31.76
C MET A 129 6.59 -33.47 -31.79
N THR A 130 7.04 -33.95 -30.62
CA THR A 130 7.82 -35.20 -30.53
C THR A 130 7.03 -36.43 -30.96
N THR A 131 5.72 -36.46 -30.71
CA THR A 131 4.83 -37.55 -31.15
C THR A 131 4.52 -37.45 -32.65
N ALA A 132 4.30 -36.25 -33.16
CA ALA A 132 4.11 -35.99 -34.59
C ALA A 132 5.35 -36.37 -35.40
N ALA A 133 6.56 -36.06 -34.90
CA ALA A 133 7.82 -36.47 -35.53
C ALA A 133 8.02 -37.99 -35.59
N ARG A 134 7.32 -38.76 -34.75
CA ARG A 134 7.30 -40.24 -34.77
C ARG A 134 6.18 -40.81 -35.65
N GLY A 135 5.46 -39.96 -36.40
CA GLY A 135 4.36 -40.37 -37.27
C GLY A 135 3.02 -40.58 -36.56
N GLY A 136 2.89 -40.16 -35.30
CA GLY A 136 1.68 -40.41 -34.50
C GLY A 136 0.48 -39.52 -34.84
N PHE A 137 0.71 -38.24 -35.17
CA PHE A 137 -0.36 -37.26 -35.42
C PHE A 137 0.08 -36.16 -36.41
N SER A 138 -0.88 -35.51 -37.07
CA SER A 138 -0.61 -34.29 -37.84
C SER A 138 -0.34 -33.11 -36.89
N PRO A 139 0.82 -32.44 -36.99
CA PRO A 139 1.15 -31.29 -36.14
C PRO A 139 0.29 -30.06 -36.45
N TRP A 140 -0.37 -30.03 -37.61
CA TRP A 140 -1.16 -28.89 -38.09
C TRP A 140 -2.66 -29.00 -37.80
N SER A 141 -3.04 -29.80 -36.80
CA SER A 141 -4.44 -29.86 -36.37
C SER A 141 -4.89 -28.51 -35.79
N ASN A 142 -6.18 -28.16 -35.98
CA ASN A 142 -6.77 -26.94 -35.40
C ASN A 142 -6.52 -26.86 -33.88
N THR A 143 -6.54 -28.00 -33.19
CA THR A 143 -6.29 -28.13 -31.76
C THR A 143 -4.84 -27.77 -31.40
N THR A 144 -3.85 -28.25 -32.17
CA THR A 144 -2.43 -27.90 -31.97
C THR A 144 -2.18 -26.42 -32.22
N VAL A 145 -2.78 -25.85 -33.27
CA VAL A 145 -2.66 -24.42 -33.59
C VAL A 145 -3.29 -23.57 -32.48
N THR A 146 -4.48 -23.95 -32.00
CA THR A 146 -5.16 -23.27 -30.89
C THR A 146 -4.29 -23.27 -29.62
N LEU A 147 -3.68 -24.41 -29.29
CA LEU A 147 -2.75 -24.53 -28.17
C LEU A 147 -1.52 -23.62 -28.35
N GLY A 148 -0.96 -23.57 -29.56
CA GLY A 148 0.17 -22.70 -29.90
C GLY A 148 -0.15 -21.23 -29.69
N VAL A 149 -1.29 -20.77 -30.23
CA VAL A 149 -1.78 -19.39 -30.09
C VAL A 149 -2.03 -19.06 -28.61
N ALA A 150 -2.71 -19.94 -27.87
CA ALA A 150 -2.99 -19.72 -26.46
C ALA A 150 -1.70 -19.66 -25.62
N THR A 151 -0.68 -20.46 -25.95
CA THR A 151 0.65 -20.42 -25.29
C THR A 151 1.36 -19.09 -25.57
N ALA A 152 1.32 -18.61 -26.82
CA ALA A 152 1.87 -17.32 -27.18
C ALA A 152 1.16 -16.16 -26.47
N LEU A 153 -0.17 -16.22 -26.37
CA LEU A 153 -0.97 -15.24 -25.61
C LEU A 153 -0.63 -15.26 -24.11
N ALA A 154 -0.41 -16.44 -23.52
CA ALA A 154 0.03 -16.56 -22.13
C ALA A 154 1.42 -15.93 -21.92
N ALA A 155 2.36 -16.17 -22.84
CA ALA A 155 3.69 -15.58 -22.80
C ALA A 155 3.62 -14.04 -22.92
N LEU A 156 2.75 -13.52 -23.78
CA LEU A 156 2.51 -12.08 -23.88
C LEU A 156 1.95 -11.50 -22.57
N GLY A 157 0.98 -12.19 -21.94
CA GLY A 157 0.45 -11.83 -20.62
C GLY A 157 1.55 -11.75 -19.56
N LEU A 158 2.45 -12.74 -19.54
CA LEU A 158 3.61 -12.76 -18.64
C LEU A 158 4.57 -11.58 -18.91
N VAL A 159 4.84 -11.25 -20.17
CA VAL A 159 5.67 -10.09 -20.55
C VAL A 159 5.00 -8.78 -20.13
N LEU A 160 3.68 -8.65 -20.27
CA LEU A 160 2.92 -7.48 -19.80
C LEU A 160 3.03 -7.30 -18.28
N MET A 161 3.20 -8.38 -17.51
CA MET A 161 3.40 -8.31 -16.06
C MET A 161 4.78 -7.79 -15.65
N ALA A 162 5.76 -7.77 -16.56
CA ALA A 162 7.10 -7.25 -16.27
C ALA A 162 7.08 -5.76 -15.89
N ARG A 163 6.17 -4.97 -16.50
CA ARG A 163 6.06 -3.53 -16.25
C ARG A 163 4.97 -3.23 -15.21
N LYS A 164 5.31 -2.51 -14.13
CA LYS A 164 4.38 -2.16 -13.04
C LYS A 164 3.05 -1.56 -13.52
N LYS A 165 3.08 -0.70 -14.54
CA LYS A 165 1.88 -0.02 -15.08
C LYS A 165 0.91 -0.96 -15.81
N THR A 166 1.40 -2.06 -16.38
CA THR A 166 0.60 -2.99 -17.19
C THR A 166 0.31 -4.31 -16.46
N ARG A 167 0.69 -4.44 -15.18
CA ARG A 167 0.52 -5.68 -14.41
C ARG A 167 -0.93 -6.14 -14.32
N ALA A 168 -1.86 -5.24 -13.99
CA ALA A 168 -3.28 -5.57 -13.93
C ALA A 168 -3.81 -6.08 -15.27
N LEU A 169 -3.43 -5.41 -16.37
CA LEU A 169 -3.81 -5.83 -17.71
C LEU A 169 -3.20 -7.20 -18.06
N GLY A 170 -1.95 -7.46 -17.68
CA GLY A 170 -1.30 -8.76 -17.89
C GLY A 170 -2.00 -9.89 -17.13
N THR A 171 -2.37 -9.68 -15.87
CA THR A 171 -3.12 -10.69 -15.08
C THR A 171 -4.51 -10.94 -15.64
N LEU A 172 -5.21 -9.89 -16.09
CA LEU A 172 -6.52 -10.02 -16.75
C LEU A 172 -6.39 -10.78 -18.08
N TRP A 173 -5.35 -10.47 -18.85
CA TRP A 173 -5.06 -11.10 -20.13
C TRP A 173 -4.87 -12.61 -20.01
N LEU A 174 -4.32 -13.08 -18.88
CA LEU A 174 -4.04 -14.50 -18.65
C LEU A 174 -5.28 -15.38 -18.44
N ILE A 175 -6.46 -14.80 -18.19
CA ILE A 175 -7.70 -15.56 -17.98
C ILE A 175 -8.06 -16.37 -19.24
N VAL A 176 -8.03 -15.72 -20.40
CA VAL A 176 -8.38 -16.34 -21.69
C VAL A 176 -7.46 -17.52 -22.04
N PRO A 177 -6.13 -17.38 -22.08
CA PRO A 177 -5.25 -18.51 -22.38
C PRO A 177 -5.32 -19.59 -21.28
N THR A 178 -5.60 -19.26 -20.01
CA THR A 178 -5.80 -20.28 -18.98
C THR A 178 -7.01 -21.17 -19.28
N ALA A 179 -8.14 -20.56 -19.66
CA ALA A 179 -9.36 -21.27 -19.99
C ALA A 179 -9.23 -22.17 -21.24
N ILE A 180 -8.27 -21.85 -22.13
CA ILE A 180 -8.02 -22.62 -23.36
C ILE A 180 -6.93 -23.68 -23.12
N LEU A 181 -5.79 -23.33 -22.52
CA LEU A 181 -4.62 -24.20 -22.40
C LEU A 181 -4.86 -25.44 -21.54
N ILE A 182 -5.63 -25.32 -20.45
CA ILE A 182 -5.86 -26.44 -19.55
C ILE A 182 -6.72 -27.52 -20.26
N PRO A 183 -7.94 -27.22 -20.75
CA PRO A 183 -8.76 -28.24 -21.41
C PRO A 183 -8.11 -28.77 -22.68
N THR A 184 -7.64 -27.89 -23.57
CA THR A 184 -7.04 -28.29 -24.86
C THR A 184 -5.76 -29.09 -24.65
N GLY A 185 -4.91 -28.70 -23.69
CA GLY A 185 -3.69 -29.41 -23.38
C GLY A 185 -3.94 -30.82 -22.85
N LEU A 186 -4.93 -30.98 -21.96
CA LEU A 186 -5.31 -32.28 -21.44
C LEU A 186 -5.93 -33.18 -22.51
N SER A 187 -6.79 -32.64 -23.38
CA SER A 187 -7.36 -33.40 -24.51
C SER A 187 -6.29 -33.90 -25.49
N LEU A 188 -5.25 -33.10 -25.75
CA LEU A 188 -4.13 -33.51 -26.61
C LEU A 188 -3.21 -34.53 -25.94
N LEU A 189 -3.08 -34.48 -24.61
CA LEU A 189 -2.28 -35.45 -23.86
C LEU A 189 -3.00 -36.79 -23.66
N TYR A 190 -4.33 -36.83 -23.68
CA TYR A 190 -5.13 -38.04 -23.48
C TYR A 190 -4.65 -39.24 -24.32
N PRO A 191 -4.48 -39.13 -25.65
CA PRO A 191 -4.01 -40.28 -26.45
C PRO A 191 -2.49 -40.52 -26.37
N ILE A 192 -1.71 -39.61 -25.76
CA ILE A 192 -0.23 -39.63 -25.78
C ILE A 192 0.35 -40.06 -24.42
N SER A 193 -0.40 -39.91 -23.33
CA SER A 193 0.06 -40.18 -21.97
C SER A 193 -0.81 -41.20 -21.27
N ALA A 194 -0.22 -42.32 -20.88
CA ALA A 194 -0.90 -43.37 -20.12
C ALA A 194 -1.49 -42.83 -18.80
N THR A 195 -0.76 -41.94 -18.12
CA THR A 195 -1.23 -41.33 -16.85
C THR A 195 -2.46 -40.45 -17.08
N VAL A 196 -2.44 -39.60 -18.11
CA VAL A 196 -3.59 -38.75 -18.43
C VAL A 196 -4.77 -39.59 -18.89
N GLY A 197 -4.54 -40.66 -19.67
CA GLY A 197 -5.57 -41.60 -20.07
C GLY A 197 -6.29 -42.26 -18.89
N VAL A 198 -5.53 -42.72 -17.89
CA VAL A 198 -6.08 -43.31 -16.65
C VAL A 198 -6.89 -42.28 -15.86
N LEU A 199 -6.37 -41.05 -15.74
CA LEU A 199 -7.05 -39.97 -15.03
C LEU A 199 -8.34 -39.54 -15.73
N PHE A 200 -8.35 -39.44 -17.06
CA PHE A 200 -9.51 -38.99 -17.83
C PHE A 200 -10.72 -39.92 -17.70
N ASN A 201 -10.47 -41.19 -17.40
CA ASN A 201 -11.52 -42.19 -17.17
C ASN A 201 -12.07 -42.15 -15.74
N GLN A 202 -11.50 -41.35 -14.84
CA GLN A 202 -12.03 -41.19 -13.48
C GLN A 202 -13.24 -40.23 -13.49
N PRO A 203 -14.34 -40.56 -12.78
CA PRO A 203 -15.53 -39.70 -12.75
C PRO A 203 -15.27 -38.30 -12.19
N GLU A 204 -14.30 -38.18 -11.28
CA GLU A 204 -13.92 -36.91 -10.65
C GLU A 204 -13.02 -36.02 -11.51
N TRP A 205 -12.59 -36.48 -12.69
CA TRP A 205 -11.62 -35.76 -13.50
C TRP A 205 -12.17 -34.47 -14.12
N ALA A 206 -13.37 -34.55 -14.69
CA ALA A 206 -14.03 -33.39 -15.27
C ALA A 206 -14.28 -32.28 -14.22
N PRO A 207 -14.92 -32.55 -13.06
CA PRO A 207 -15.12 -31.51 -12.05
C PRO A 207 -13.79 -30.98 -11.50
N ALA A 208 -12.77 -31.83 -11.28
CA ALA A 208 -11.45 -31.38 -10.82
C ALA A 208 -10.80 -30.39 -11.81
N THR A 209 -10.88 -30.67 -13.11
CA THR A 209 -10.33 -29.79 -14.15
C THR A 209 -11.07 -28.45 -14.23
N HIS A 210 -12.40 -28.47 -14.10
CA HIS A 210 -13.21 -27.26 -14.06
C HIS A 210 -12.93 -26.41 -12.81
N LEU A 211 -12.80 -27.05 -11.64
CA LEU A 211 -12.44 -26.38 -10.39
C LEU A 211 -11.05 -25.76 -10.48
N LEU A 212 -10.07 -26.46 -11.04
CA LEU A 212 -8.73 -25.93 -11.25
C LEU A 212 -8.74 -24.70 -12.17
N THR A 213 -9.41 -24.81 -13.32
CA THR A 213 -9.48 -23.74 -14.31
C THR A 213 -10.24 -22.52 -13.77
N GLY A 214 -11.39 -22.76 -13.12
CA GLY A 214 -12.21 -21.73 -12.50
C GLY A 214 -11.50 -21.05 -11.34
N GLY A 215 -10.89 -21.83 -10.45
CA GLY A 215 -10.13 -21.33 -9.30
C GLY A 215 -8.93 -20.48 -9.73
N LEU A 216 -8.18 -20.91 -10.73
CA LEU A 216 -7.05 -20.14 -11.28
C LEU A 216 -7.53 -18.85 -11.97
N SER A 217 -8.66 -18.90 -12.69
CA SER A 217 -9.26 -17.71 -13.31
C SER A 217 -9.73 -16.71 -12.26
N LEU A 218 -10.40 -17.16 -11.19
CA LEU A 218 -10.82 -16.31 -10.07
C LEU A 218 -9.61 -15.68 -9.35
N PHE A 219 -8.55 -16.47 -9.13
CA PHE A 219 -7.31 -15.95 -8.59
C PHE A 219 -6.71 -14.84 -9.46
N LEU A 220 -6.68 -15.03 -10.79
CA LEU A 220 -6.17 -14.01 -11.72
C LEU A 220 -7.03 -12.74 -11.76
N VAL A 221 -8.36 -12.88 -11.65
CA VAL A 221 -9.27 -11.72 -11.51
C VAL A 221 -8.99 -10.96 -10.21
N ALA A 222 -8.90 -11.66 -9.08
CA ALA A 222 -8.62 -11.05 -7.79
C ALA A 222 -7.25 -10.36 -7.79
N ALA A 223 -6.23 -11.01 -8.35
CA ALA A 223 -4.89 -10.44 -8.53
C ALA A 223 -4.91 -9.22 -9.47
N SER A 224 -5.74 -9.22 -10.50
CA SER A 224 -5.91 -8.07 -11.40
C SER A 224 -6.50 -6.86 -10.69
N ILE A 225 -7.56 -7.07 -9.90
CA ILE A 225 -8.17 -6.02 -9.09
C ILE A 225 -7.16 -5.47 -8.07
N TRP A 226 -6.40 -6.36 -7.42
CA TRP A 226 -5.38 -5.97 -6.44
C TRP A 226 -4.24 -5.14 -7.07
N ASN A 227 -3.83 -5.46 -8.29
CA ASN A 227 -2.77 -4.75 -9.00
C ASN A 227 -3.27 -3.52 -9.78
N TRP A 228 -4.56 -3.18 -9.67
CA TRP A 228 -5.12 -2.06 -10.42
C TRP A 228 -4.47 -0.74 -10.01
N PRO A 229 -3.97 0.07 -10.95
CA PRO A 229 -3.35 1.35 -10.60
C PRO A 229 -4.41 2.28 -10.00
N SER A 230 -4.32 2.55 -8.70
CA SER A 230 -5.10 3.58 -8.05
C SER A 230 -4.71 4.92 -8.68
N ARG A 231 -5.67 5.59 -9.35
CA ARG A 231 -5.45 6.96 -9.80
C ARG A 231 -5.24 7.82 -8.57
N PRO A 232 -4.20 8.67 -8.51
CA PRO A 232 -4.18 9.71 -7.49
C PRO A 232 -5.45 10.53 -7.68
N THR A 233 -6.28 10.57 -6.66
CA THR A 233 -7.33 11.57 -6.55
C THR A 233 -6.63 12.91 -6.72
N SER A 234 -6.93 13.59 -7.81
CA SER A 234 -6.56 14.99 -8.01
C SER A 234 -7.29 15.78 -6.93
N GLU A 235 -6.69 15.82 -5.75
CA GLU A 235 -7.12 16.69 -4.67
C GLU A 235 -6.89 18.12 -5.18
N SER A 236 -8.02 18.76 -5.42
CA SER A 236 -8.21 20.17 -5.73
C SER A 236 -7.10 21.04 -5.14
N ALA A 237 -6.25 21.60 -6.01
CA ALA A 237 -5.49 22.79 -5.65
C ALA A 237 -6.52 23.87 -5.25
N PRO A 238 -6.50 24.39 -4.01
CA PRO A 238 -7.31 25.55 -3.70
C PRO A 238 -6.77 26.69 -4.56
N GLY A 239 -7.61 27.14 -5.50
CA GLY A 239 -7.37 28.37 -6.24
C GLY A 239 -7.31 29.51 -5.24
N ILE A 240 -6.09 29.90 -4.86
CA ILE A 240 -5.83 31.21 -4.26
C ILE A 240 -5.98 32.20 -5.41
N THR A 241 -7.22 32.60 -5.66
CA THR A 241 -7.52 33.77 -6.47
C THR A 241 -7.00 34.97 -5.69
N LYS A 242 -5.82 35.42 -6.09
CA LYS A 242 -5.19 36.65 -5.65
C LYS A 242 -6.18 37.80 -5.89
N MET A 243 -6.77 38.33 -4.82
CA MET A 243 -7.44 39.64 -4.87
C MET A 243 -6.33 40.68 -4.97
N ASP A 244 -5.96 41.01 -6.21
CA ASP A 244 -5.22 42.23 -6.49
C ASP A 244 -6.24 43.39 -6.35
N SER A 245 -6.02 44.18 -5.31
CA SER A 245 -6.65 45.46 -5.04
C SER A 245 -6.37 46.47 -6.16
N LEU A 246 -7.42 47.06 -6.73
CA LEU A 246 -7.46 48.42 -7.26
C LEU A 246 -8.80 49.07 -6.89
#